data_AF-A0A254NFF9-F1
#
_entry.id   AF-A0A254NFF9-F1
#
_cell.length_a   1.000
_cell.length_b   1.000
_cell.length_c   1.000
_cell.angle_alpha   90.00
_cell.angle_beta   90.00
_cell.angle_gamma   90.00
#
_symmetry.space_group_name_H-M   'P 1'
#
loop_
_entity.id
_entity.type
_entity.pdbx_description
1 polymer ?
#
loop_
_entity_poly.entity_id
_entity_poly.type
_entity_poly.pdbx_seq_one_letter_code
_entity_poly.pdbx_strand_id
1 'polypeptide(L)'
;MNAKMTQIERWMYRAWSEDEEAAELYFRQESEHREGLIAAMREARVSALSVFGGGGHWFLYAETEQDGGAGEPSGIFESQSSGSAPGRFEDEAFEPELLLPGADSVLSAWPGETRSRSFVPMADIFHYQRPADGEHWRRTGQTESYGRIARLKPDKVSSYVFYHYQYQEEKPGDGDKYGIIGLNENLLFFYAERPSTVEPAPYEGTLTTRNTPQDWAAVMQPHFVEWPDRQENEKIWLNLKRAFDIRMPEA
;
A
#
# COMPACT_ATOMS: atom_id res chain seq x y z
N MET A 1 -9.57 -5.17 -33.22
CA MET A 1 -8.97 -4.15 -32.35
C MET A 1 -8.89 -4.77 -30.97
N ASN A 2 -7.71 -5.17 -30.50
CA ASN A 2 -7.57 -5.64 -29.13
C ASN A 2 -7.58 -4.39 -28.25
N ALA A 3 -8.57 -4.29 -27.34
CA ALA A 3 -8.55 -3.27 -26.30
C ALA A 3 -7.25 -3.46 -25.50
N LYS A 4 -6.47 -2.39 -25.33
CA LYS A 4 -5.37 -2.40 -24.37
C LYS A 4 -5.98 -2.64 -23.00
N MET A 5 -5.50 -3.67 -22.29
CA MET A 5 -5.91 -3.90 -20.90
C MET A 5 -5.24 -2.84 -20.03
N THR A 6 -6.02 -2.08 -19.28
CA THR A 6 -5.48 -1.19 -18.26
C THR A 6 -4.89 -2.04 -17.13
N GLN A 7 -3.62 -1.83 -16.83
CA GLN A 7 -2.95 -2.43 -15.68
C GLN A 7 -2.96 -1.44 -14.52
N ILE A 8 -3.24 -1.94 -13.32
CA ILE A 8 -3.24 -1.14 -12.10
C ILE A 8 -2.06 -1.54 -11.25
N GLU A 9 -1.28 -0.54 -10.84
CA GLU A 9 -0.23 -0.70 -9.83
C GLU A 9 -0.63 0.02 -8.55
N ARG A 10 -0.17 -0.51 -7.42
CA ARG A 10 -0.50 0.01 -6.10
C ARG A 10 0.77 0.41 -5.38
N TRP A 11 0.70 1.55 -4.72
CA TRP A 11 1.85 2.15 -4.07
C TRP A 11 1.51 2.54 -2.64
N MET A 12 2.44 2.27 -1.72
CA MET A 12 2.32 2.62 -0.32
C MET A 12 3.58 3.36 0.12
N TYR A 13 3.40 4.51 0.75
CA TYR A 13 4.50 5.30 1.30
C TYR A 13 4.25 5.64 2.74
N ARG A 14 5.35 5.78 3.46
CA ARG A 14 5.40 6.36 4.80
C ARG A 14 6.06 7.73 4.70
N ALA A 15 5.69 8.63 5.60
CA ALA A 15 6.37 9.88 5.91
C ALA A 15 6.36 10.11 7.43
N TRP A 16 7.26 10.97 7.90
CA TRP A 16 7.33 11.40 9.30
C TRP A 16 7.29 12.92 9.39
N SER A 17 6.65 13.45 10.42
CA SER A 17 6.72 14.85 10.78
C SER A 17 6.94 14.99 12.28
N GLU A 18 7.89 15.85 12.67
CA GLU A 18 8.08 16.27 14.06
C GLU A 18 6.99 17.25 14.51
N ASP A 19 6.45 18.06 13.58
CA ASP A 19 5.35 19.00 13.82
C ASP A 19 4.06 18.46 13.21
N GLU A 20 3.38 17.62 14.00
CA GLU A 20 2.13 16.97 13.58
C GLU A 20 1.04 17.99 13.21
N GLU A 21 0.97 19.14 13.90
CA GLU A 21 -0.03 20.17 13.62
C GLU A 21 0.22 20.84 12.26
N ALA A 22 1.49 21.16 11.95
CA ALA A 22 1.86 21.72 10.65
C ALA A 22 1.57 20.74 9.51
N ALA A 23 1.89 19.46 9.68
CA ALA A 23 1.58 18.44 8.69
C ALA A 23 0.07 18.23 8.53
N GLU A 24 -0.70 18.20 9.63
CA GLU A 24 -2.16 18.13 9.56
C GLU A 24 -2.77 19.31 8.80
N LEU A 25 -2.25 20.52 9.03
CA LEU A 25 -2.70 21.71 8.33
C LEU A 25 -2.38 21.63 6.84
N TYR A 26 -1.17 21.20 6.48
CA TYR A 26 -0.75 21.01 5.09
C TYR A 26 -1.68 20.05 4.35
N PHE A 27 -1.87 18.82 4.85
CA PHE A 27 -2.71 17.83 4.16
C PHE A 27 -4.19 18.24 4.10
N ARG A 28 -4.67 19.04 5.07
CA ARG A 28 -6.01 19.64 5.01
C ARG A 28 -6.10 20.66 3.90
N GLN A 29 -5.11 21.55 3.77
CA GLN A 29 -5.06 22.54 2.71
C GLN A 29 -4.98 21.88 1.32
N GLU A 30 -4.19 20.83 1.17
CA GLU A 30 -4.14 20.06 -0.10
C GLU A 30 -5.50 19.44 -0.44
N SER A 31 -6.22 18.93 0.57
CA SER A 31 -7.58 18.44 0.36
C SER A 31 -8.58 19.54 -0.03
N GLU A 32 -8.37 20.78 0.41
CA GLU A 32 -9.20 21.94 0.05
C GLU A 32 -8.89 22.43 -1.37
N HIS A 33 -7.63 22.33 -1.81
CA HIS A 33 -7.17 22.62 -3.18
C HIS A 33 -7.41 21.44 -4.14
N ARG A 34 -8.56 20.77 -3.98
CA ARG A 34 -8.89 19.51 -4.67
C ARG A 34 -8.73 19.56 -6.19
N GLU A 35 -9.02 20.70 -6.84
CA GLU A 35 -8.89 20.85 -8.29
C GLU A 35 -7.43 20.74 -8.76
N GLY A 36 -6.50 21.35 -8.03
CA GLY A 36 -5.06 21.27 -8.32
C GLY A 36 -4.54 19.84 -8.15
N LEU A 37 -4.95 19.19 -7.05
CA LEU A 37 -4.57 17.81 -6.77
C LEU A 37 -5.14 16.83 -7.82
N ILE A 38 -6.40 17.02 -8.26
CA ILE A 38 -6.99 16.23 -9.36
C ILE A 38 -6.21 16.45 -10.68
N ALA A 39 -5.76 17.67 -10.96
CA ALA A 39 -4.96 17.94 -12.15
C ALA A 39 -3.60 17.21 -12.09
N ALA A 40 -2.91 17.26 -10.94
CA ALA A 40 -1.66 16.55 -10.72
C ALA A 40 -1.84 15.03 -10.79
N MET A 41 -2.90 14.49 -10.20
CA MET A 41 -3.25 13.06 -10.30
C MET A 41 -3.46 12.63 -11.75
N ARG A 42 -4.16 13.45 -12.56
CA ARG A 42 -4.36 13.16 -13.99
C ARG A 42 -3.05 13.14 -14.77
N GLU A 43 -2.16 14.08 -14.51
CA GLU A 43 -0.84 14.14 -15.15
C GLU A 43 0.03 12.92 -14.77
N ALA A 44 0.00 12.54 -13.49
CA ALA A 44 0.73 11.39 -12.97
C ALA A 44 0.04 10.03 -13.22
N ARG A 45 -1.11 10.00 -13.91
CA ARG A 45 -1.93 8.80 -14.15
C ARG A 45 -2.34 8.06 -12.87
N VAL A 46 -2.59 8.81 -11.81
CA VAL A 46 -3.04 8.30 -10.52
C VAL A 46 -4.57 8.28 -10.52
N SER A 47 -5.15 7.09 -10.46
CA SER A 47 -6.61 6.91 -10.43
C SER A 47 -7.19 7.00 -9.02
N ALA A 48 -6.35 6.77 -8.01
CA ALA A 48 -6.76 6.75 -6.61
C ALA A 48 -5.63 7.24 -5.71
N LEU A 49 -5.97 8.09 -4.73
CA LEU A 49 -5.03 8.63 -3.74
C LEU A 49 -5.71 8.77 -2.39
N SER A 50 -5.10 8.20 -1.34
CA SER A 50 -5.55 8.34 0.04
C SER A 50 -4.38 8.71 0.94
N VAL A 51 -4.59 9.65 1.86
CA VAL A 51 -3.60 10.02 2.87
C VAL A 51 -4.18 9.86 4.27
N PHE A 52 -3.39 9.25 5.15
CA PHE A 52 -3.74 8.96 6.53
C PHE A 52 -2.64 9.46 7.46
N GLY A 53 -3.02 10.00 8.61
CA GLY A 53 -2.09 10.54 9.60
C GLY A 53 -2.43 10.12 11.03
N GLY A 54 -1.41 10.12 11.89
CA GLY A 54 -1.57 10.06 13.34
C GLY A 54 -0.26 9.77 14.08
N GLY A 55 -0.01 10.52 15.15
CA GLY A 55 1.16 10.35 16.01
C GLY A 55 2.47 10.62 15.27
N GLY A 56 2.50 11.67 14.45
CA GLY A 56 3.63 12.08 13.60
C GLY A 56 3.85 11.23 12.33
N HIS A 57 3.23 10.06 12.22
CA HIS A 57 3.33 9.22 11.02
C HIS A 57 2.26 9.58 9.99
N TRP A 58 2.68 9.61 8.73
CA TRP A 58 1.82 9.85 7.58
C TRP A 58 1.98 8.71 6.58
N PHE A 59 0.87 8.31 5.98
CA PHE A 59 0.81 7.19 5.06
C PHE A 59 0.02 7.56 3.82
N LEU A 60 0.57 7.21 2.67
CA LEU A 60 -0.02 7.45 1.37
C LEU A 60 -0.28 6.11 0.70
N TYR A 61 -1.50 5.94 0.20
CA TYR A 61 -1.87 4.87 -0.72
C TYR A 61 -2.21 5.49 -2.06
N ALA A 62 -1.65 4.96 -3.15
CA ALA A 62 -1.98 5.39 -4.50
C ALA A 62 -2.20 4.19 -5.43
N GLU A 63 -3.08 4.36 -6.42
CA GLU A 63 -3.21 3.45 -7.56
C GLU A 63 -2.89 4.22 -8.84
N THR A 64 -2.07 3.63 -9.71
CA THR A 64 -1.72 4.20 -11.01
C THR A 64 -2.21 3.32 -12.14
N GLU A 65 -2.60 3.94 -13.24
CA GLU A 65 -3.04 3.26 -14.47
C GLU A 65 -1.92 3.26 -15.51
N GLN A 66 -1.55 2.07 -15.97
CA GLN A 66 -0.64 1.88 -17.09
C GLN A 66 -1.37 1.28 -18.30
N ASP A 67 -1.03 1.78 -19.49
CA ASP A 67 -1.40 1.14 -20.75
C ASP A 67 -0.70 -0.23 -20.81
N GLY A 68 -1.45 -1.33 -20.70
CA GLY A 68 -0.88 -2.67 -20.80
C GLY A 68 -0.15 -2.87 -22.13
N GLY A 69 1.18 -2.88 -22.08
CA GLY A 69 1.98 -3.64 -23.01
C GLY A 69 1.81 -5.12 -22.71
N ALA A 70 1.91 -5.99 -23.72
CA ALA A 70 1.97 -7.44 -23.51
C ALA A 70 3.28 -7.82 -22.80
N GLY A 71 3.39 -7.51 -21.51
CA GLY A 71 4.44 -7.98 -20.61
C GLY A 71 3.90 -9.18 -19.87
N GLU A 72 4.57 -10.32 -19.98
CA GLU A 72 4.25 -11.50 -19.20
C GLU A 72 4.23 -11.17 -17.70
N PRO A 73 3.36 -11.84 -16.91
CA PRO A 73 3.37 -11.68 -15.46
C PRO A 73 4.77 -12.00 -14.96
N SER A 74 5.33 -11.10 -14.16
CA SER A 74 6.65 -11.25 -13.55
C SER A 74 6.66 -12.45 -12.60
N GLY A 75 6.91 -13.63 -13.16
CA GLY A 75 7.30 -14.82 -12.43
C GLY A 75 8.67 -14.57 -11.81
N ILE A 76 8.70 -14.46 -10.49
CA ILE A 76 9.94 -14.52 -9.73
C ILE A 76 10.48 -15.95 -9.89
N PHE A 77 11.69 -16.07 -10.43
CA PHE A 77 12.45 -17.29 -10.75
C PHE A 77 12.16 -18.00 -12.08
N GLU A 78 12.71 -17.46 -13.18
CA GLU A 78 13.32 -18.32 -14.21
C GLU A 78 14.85 -18.19 -14.17
N SER A 79 15.51 -19.33 -13.99
CA SER A 79 16.96 -19.43 -13.98
C SER A 79 17.52 -19.34 -15.39
N GLN A 80 18.27 -18.28 -15.71
CA GLN A 80 19.30 -18.38 -16.74
C GLN A 80 20.59 -17.70 -16.29
N SER A 81 21.66 -18.50 -16.33
CA SER A 81 23.02 -18.14 -16.01
C SER A 81 23.65 -17.27 -17.10
N SER A 82 24.54 -16.37 -16.64
CA SER A 82 25.58 -15.64 -17.37
C SER A 82 25.16 -14.36 -18.09
N GLY A 83 25.81 -13.26 -17.68
CA GLY A 83 25.77 -11.96 -18.35
C GLY A 83 25.15 -10.86 -17.49
N SER A 84 26.00 -10.11 -16.79
CA SER A 84 25.79 -8.78 -16.20
C SER A 84 24.33 -8.27 -16.16
N ALA A 85 23.63 -8.52 -15.06
CA ALA A 85 22.35 -7.85 -14.80
C ALA A 85 22.62 -6.38 -14.39
N PRO A 86 22.03 -5.38 -15.05
CA PRO A 86 21.73 -4.15 -14.34
C PRO A 86 20.63 -4.50 -13.33
N GLY A 87 20.91 -4.29 -12.04
CA GLY A 87 19.90 -4.45 -11.01
C GLY A 87 18.71 -3.57 -11.35
N ARG A 88 17.55 -4.19 -11.58
CA ARG A 88 16.27 -3.54 -11.84
C ARG A 88 15.73 -2.96 -10.53
N PHE A 89 16.42 -1.95 -10.00
CA PHE A 89 16.02 -1.17 -8.82
C PHE A 89 15.50 0.22 -9.22
N GLU A 90 15.37 0.50 -10.52
CA GLU A 90 15.05 1.84 -11.06
C GLU A 90 13.83 1.90 -12.00
N ASP A 91 13.07 0.82 -12.21
CA ASP A 91 11.84 0.91 -13.04
C ASP A 91 10.69 1.55 -12.24
N GLU A 92 10.68 2.89 -12.29
CA GLU A 92 9.57 3.85 -12.08
C GLU A 92 8.68 3.64 -10.85
N ALA A 93 9.25 3.78 -9.65
CA ALA A 93 8.44 4.09 -8.49
C ALA A 93 7.70 5.42 -8.72
N PHE A 94 6.38 5.42 -8.51
CA PHE A 94 5.58 6.64 -8.47
C PHE A 94 6.21 7.65 -7.47
N GLU A 95 6.28 8.95 -7.82
CA GLU A 95 6.87 9.99 -6.97
C GLU A 95 5.76 10.81 -6.27
N PRO A 96 5.48 10.59 -4.98
CA PRO A 96 4.43 11.32 -4.26
C PRO A 96 4.65 12.83 -4.22
N GLU A 97 5.91 13.28 -4.27
CA GLU A 97 6.29 14.68 -4.27
C GLU A 97 5.74 15.45 -5.49
N LEU A 98 5.40 14.75 -6.59
CA LEU A 98 4.74 15.37 -7.75
C LEU A 98 3.26 15.69 -7.48
N LEU A 99 2.59 14.92 -6.61
CA LEU A 99 1.21 15.18 -6.21
C LEU A 99 1.12 16.14 -5.03
N LEU A 100 2.14 16.18 -4.19
CA LEU A 100 2.16 16.88 -2.92
C LEU A 100 3.34 17.85 -2.89
N PRO A 101 3.32 18.91 -3.72
CA PRO A 101 4.38 19.90 -3.73
C PRO A 101 4.46 20.61 -2.37
N GLY A 102 5.68 20.91 -1.92
CA GLY A 102 5.93 21.61 -0.66
C GLY A 102 5.81 20.74 0.59
N ALA A 103 5.53 19.44 0.46
CA ALA A 103 5.47 18.53 1.60
C ALA A 103 6.80 18.45 2.37
N ASP A 104 7.93 18.71 1.71
CA ASP A 104 9.27 18.81 2.32
C ASP A 104 9.40 19.93 3.36
N SER A 105 8.50 20.92 3.35
CA SER A 105 8.47 21.98 4.37
C SER A 105 7.88 21.52 5.72
N VAL A 106 7.09 20.44 5.72
CA VAL A 106 6.40 19.92 6.91
C VAL A 106 6.77 18.47 7.24
N LEU A 107 7.38 17.74 6.30
CA LEU A 107 7.83 16.36 6.48
C LEU A 107 9.34 16.30 6.69
N SER A 108 9.76 15.35 7.52
CA SER A 108 11.18 15.07 7.77
C SER A 108 11.82 14.38 6.58
N ALA A 109 13.05 14.78 6.26
CA ALA A 109 13.85 14.12 5.24
C ALA A 109 14.35 12.77 5.74
N TRP A 110 14.06 11.70 4.99
CA TRP A 110 14.76 10.43 5.14
C TRP A 110 16.00 10.40 4.25
N PRO A 111 17.12 9.81 4.70
CA PRO A 111 18.39 9.88 3.98
C PRO A 111 18.36 9.17 2.62
N GLY A 112 17.49 8.14 2.46
CA GLY A 112 17.39 7.36 1.21
C GLY A 112 18.69 6.64 0.83
N GLU A 113 18.68 5.88 -0.27
CA GLU A 113 19.90 5.25 -0.80
C GLU A 113 20.65 6.19 -1.75
N THR A 114 19.93 6.81 -2.68
CA THR A 114 20.50 7.71 -3.69
C THR A 114 20.34 9.19 -3.34
N ARG A 115 19.15 9.56 -2.85
CA ARG A 115 18.79 10.93 -2.47
C ARG A 115 17.88 10.94 -1.26
N SER A 116 17.90 12.04 -0.52
CA SER A 116 16.91 12.25 0.54
C SER A 116 15.51 12.41 -0.03
N ARG A 117 14.49 11.93 0.70
CA ARG A 117 13.08 11.94 0.29
C ARG A 117 12.16 12.12 1.49
N SER A 118 11.01 12.74 1.29
CA SER A 118 10.00 12.93 2.34
C SER A 118 9.12 11.70 2.46
N PHE A 119 8.82 11.06 1.33
CA PHE A 119 8.06 9.82 1.27
C PHE A 119 8.99 8.63 1.01
N VAL A 120 8.94 7.63 1.89
CA VAL A 120 9.69 6.38 1.73
C VAL A 120 8.72 5.27 1.33
N PRO A 121 9.02 4.53 0.24
CA PRO A 121 8.18 3.42 -0.18
C PRO A 121 8.14 2.32 0.89
N MET A 122 6.98 1.71 1.03
CA MET A 122 6.74 0.55 1.88
C MET A 122 6.70 -0.72 1.01
N ALA A 123 7.31 -1.80 1.46
CA ALA A 123 7.23 -3.08 0.77
C ALA A 123 5.79 -3.62 0.85
N ASP A 124 5.16 -3.97 -0.28
CA ASP A 124 3.94 -4.79 -0.30
C ASP A 124 4.29 -6.19 0.20
N ILE A 125 3.89 -6.50 1.43
CA ILE A 125 4.18 -7.80 2.05
C ILE A 125 2.94 -8.69 2.14
N PHE A 126 1.78 -8.17 1.80
CA PHE A 126 0.52 -8.88 1.85
C PHE A 126 -0.57 -8.14 1.09
N HIS A 127 -1.36 -8.89 0.34
CA HIS A 127 -2.65 -8.43 -0.15
C HIS A 127 -3.64 -9.58 -0.22
N TYR A 128 -4.92 -9.30 0.00
CA TYR A 128 -5.96 -10.30 -0.23
C TYR A 128 -6.15 -10.56 -1.72
N GLN A 129 -6.08 -9.50 -2.54
CA GLN A 129 -6.02 -9.61 -3.98
C GLN A 129 -4.99 -8.67 -4.60
N ARG A 130 -4.44 -9.03 -5.75
CA ARG A 130 -3.71 -8.14 -6.66
C ARG A 130 -4.60 -7.75 -7.85
N PRO A 131 -4.41 -6.56 -8.43
CA PRO A 131 -5.07 -6.23 -9.68
C PRO A 131 -4.72 -7.22 -10.79
N ALA A 132 -5.72 -7.76 -11.48
CA ALA A 132 -5.54 -8.59 -12.67
C ALA A 132 -5.67 -7.74 -13.95
N ASP A 133 -6.69 -6.90 -13.98
CA ASP A 133 -6.92 -5.86 -14.98
C ASP A 133 -7.80 -4.74 -14.37
N GLY A 134 -7.98 -3.64 -15.11
CA GLY A 134 -8.79 -2.50 -14.66
C GLY A 134 -10.30 -2.77 -14.56
N GLU A 135 -10.84 -3.78 -15.25
CA GLU A 135 -12.25 -4.17 -15.08
C GLU A 135 -12.44 -4.90 -13.76
N HIS A 136 -11.59 -5.89 -13.50
CA HIS A 136 -11.49 -6.57 -12.23
C HIS A 136 -11.26 -5.56 -11.12
N TRP A 137 -10.35 -4.58 -11.23
CA TRP A 137 -10.04 -3.68 -10.10
C TRP A 137 -11.10 -2.59 -9.81
N ARG A 138 -12.20 -2.57 -10.57
CA ARG A 138 -13.24 -1.54 -10.46
C ARG A 138 -14.08 -1.71 -9.20
N ARG A 139 -14.44 -0.57 -8.59
CA ARG A 139 -15.39 -0.51 -7.47
C ARG A 139 -16.81 -0.53 -8.00
N THR A 140 -17.68 -1.37 -7.44
CA THR A 140 -19.09 -1.50 -7.86
C THR A 140 -20.07 -0.69 -7.00
N GLY A 141 -19.55 0.12 -6.07
CA GLY A 141 -20.36 0.93 -5.16
C GLY A 141 -19.54 1.98 -4.43
N GLN A 142 -20.20 2.75 -3.55
CA GLN A 142 -19.52 3.69 -2.68
C GLN A 142 -18.74 2.94 -1.60
N THR A 143 -17.43 3.15 -1.58
CA THR A 143 -16.54 2.65 -0.54
C THR A 143 -15.86 3.83 0.17
N GLU A 144 -15.47 3.57 1.42
CA GLU A 144 -14.65 4.46 2.21
C GLU A 144 -13.33 3.78 2.52
N SER A 145 -12.22 4.43 2.17
CA SER A 145 -10.90 3.98 2.56
C SER A 145 -10.63 4.19 4.05
N TYR A 146 -9.92 3.25 4.67
CA TYR A 146 -9.42 3.41 6.02
C TYR A 146 -8.01 2.82 6.15
N GLY A 147 -7.25 3.39 7.08
CA GLY A 147 -5.87 3.02 7.35
C GLY A 147 -5.69 2.56 8.79
N ARG A 148 -4.83 1.57 9.00
CA ARG A 148 -4.42 1.11 10.33
C ARG A 148 -2.92 0.92 10.42
N ILE A 149 -2.37 1.09 11.63
CA ILE A 149 -0.96 0.82 11.89
C ILE A 149 -0.76 -0.19 13.01
N ALA A 150 0.29 -0.98 12.87
CA ALA A 150 0.77 -1.88 13.91
C ALA A 150 2.30 -1.91 13.91
N ARG A 151 2.89 -2.26 15.05
CA ARG A 151 4.34 -2.41 15.20
C ARG A 151 4.70 -3.87 15.38
N LEU A 152 5.68 -4.32 14.62
CA LEU A 152 6.29 -5.63 14.80
C LEU A 152 7.44 -5.54 15.79
N LYS A 153 7.66 -6.64 16.53
CA LYS A 153 8.93 -6.86 17.20
C LYS A 153 10.01 -7.02 16.11
N PRO A 154 11.16 -6.35 16.21
CA PRO A 154 12.17 -6.38 15.15
C PRO A 154 12.64 -7.80 14.77
N ASP A 155 12.75 -8.71 15.73
CA ASP A 155 13.14 -10.12 15.52
C ASP A 155 12.03 -10.99 14.89
N LYS A 156 10.83 -10.44 14.73
CA LYS A 156 9.64 -11.14 14.18
C LYS A 156 9.25 -10.67 12.78
N VAL A 157 9.94 -9.67 12.22
CA VAL A 157 9.61 -9.13 10.90
C VAL A 157 9.64 -10.22 9.82
N SER A 158 10.72 -11.00 9.74
CA SER A 158 10.86 -12.03 8.70
C SER A 158 9.81 -13.14 8.81
N SER A 159 9.49 -13.60 10.02
CA SER A 159 8.45 -14.64 10.20
C SER A 159 7.06 -14.10 9.88
N TYR A 160 6.77 -12.84 10.22
CA TYR A 160 5.51 -12.19 9.86
C TYR A 160 5.32 -12.16 8.34
N VAL A 161 6.34 -11.70 7.61
CA VAL A 161 6.33 -11.64 6.14
C VAL A 161 6.17 -13.04 5.54
N PHE A 162 6.89 -14.04 6.06
CA PHE A 162 6.75 -15.43 5.61
C PHE A 162 5.31 -15.94 5.74
N TYR A 163 4.68 -15.76 6.92
CA TYR A 163 3.32 -16.24 7.14
C TYR A 163 2.32 -15.52 6.24
N HIS A 164 2.49 -14.21 6.02
CA HIS A 164 1.58 -13.45 5.16
C HIS A 164 1.74 -13.81 3.69
N TYR A 165 2.97 -14.01 3.22
CA TYR A 165 3.23 -14.54 1.88
C TYR A 165 2.55 -15.91 1.70
N GLN A 166 2.70 -16.81 2.68
CA GLN A 166 2.05 -18.11 2.62
C GLN A 166 0.52 -17.98 2.59
N TYR A 167 -0.06 -17.10 3.41
CA TYR A 167 -1.50 -16.88 3.44
C TYR A 167 -2.04 -16.39 2.09
N GLN A 168 -1.45 -15.34 1.51
CA GLN A 168 -1.96 -14.75 0.26
C GLN A 168 -1.90 -15.75 -0.90
N GLU A 169 -0.87 -16.60 -0.95
CA GLU A 169 -0.70 -17.55 -2.05
C GLU A 169 -1.56 -18.81 -1.85
N GLU A 170 -1.83 -19.24 -0.61
CA GLU A 170 -2.71 -20.39 -0.36
C GLU A 170 -4.20 -20.03 -0.33
N LYS A 171 -4.53 -18.75 -0.11
CA LYS A 171 -5.91 -18.25 0.06
C LYS A 171 -6.14 -16.89 -0.62
N PRO A 172 -5.91 -16.74 -1.93
CA PRO A 172 -6.18 -15.49 -2.62
C PRO A 172 -7.69 -15.16 -2.57
N GLY A 173 -8.04 -13.92 -2.25
CA GLY A 173 -9.42 -13.43 -2.14
C GLY A 173 -10.12 -13.71 -0.80
N ASP A 174 -9.43 -14.24 0.22
CA ASP A 174 -10.00 -14.57 1.53
C ASP A 174 -10.18 -13.34 2.46
N GLY A 175 -10.50 -12.19 1.88
CA GLY A 175 -10.70 -10.92 2.58
C GLY A 175 -11.09 -9.78 1.66
N ASP A 176 -10.96 -8.54 2.14
CA ASP A 176 -11.29 -7.36 1.36
C ASP A 176 -10.34 -7.24 0.16
N LYS A 177 -10.90 -7.23 -1.05
CA LYS A 177 -10.18 -7.15 -2.33
C LYS A 177 -9.10 -6.07 -2.36
N TYR A 178 -9.38 -4.91 -1.77
CA TYR A 178 -8.46 -3.76 -1.76
C TYR A 178 -7.52 -3.77 -0.56
N GLY A 179 -7.66 -4.74 0.34
CA GLY A 179 -6.84 -4.88 1.55
C GLY A 179 -5.39 -5.23 1.22
N ILE A 180 -4.47 -4.40 1.70
CA ILE A 180 -3.01 -4.50 1.47
C ILE A 180 -2.24 -4.06 2.71
N ILE A 181 -1.13 -4.72 3.00
CA ILE A 181 -0.20 -4.36 4.08
C ILE A 181 1.15 -3.94 3.48
N GLY A 182 1.51 -2.70 3.77
CA GLY A 182 2.85 -2.16 3.54
C GLY A 182 3.72 -2.31 4.78
N LEU A 183 5.01 -2.58 4.59
CA LEU A 183 6.02 -2.61 5.65
C LEU A 183 7.16 -1.61 5.36
N ASN A 184 7.49 -0.80 6.36
CA ASN A 184 8.74 -0.04 6.39
C ASN A 184 9.36 -0.17 7.79
N GLU A 185 10.61 -0.62 7.85
CA GLU A 185 11.29 -1.04 9.10
C GLU A 185 10.48 -2.12 9.85
N ASN A 186 9.95 -1.80 11.03
CA ASN A 186 9.06 -2.67 11.80
C ASN A 186 7.64 -2.08 11.93
N LEU A 187 7.28 -1.08 11.12
CA LEU A 187 5.97 -0.45 11.13
C LEU A 187 5.14 -0.94 9.94
N LEU A 188 3.96 -1.46 10.26
CA LEU A 188 2.97 -1.91 9.29
C LEU A 188 1.96 -0.82 9.04
N PHE A 189 1.57 -0.67 7.78
CA PHE A 189 0.42 0.11 7.36
C PHE A 189 -0.54 -0.81 6.62
N PHE A 190 -1.76 -0.95 7.13
CA PHE A 190 -2.83 -1.69 6.48
C PHE A 190 -3.82 -0.70 5.89
N TYR A 191 -4.00 -0.77 4.57
CA TYR A 191 -5.04 -0.06 3.84
C TYR A 191 -6.15 -1.04 3.47
N ALA A 192 -7.40 -0.63 3.59
CA ALA A 192 -8.57 -1.38 3.13
C ALA A 192 -9.77 -0.44 2.90
N GLU A 193 -10.86 -1.00 2.37
CA GLU A 193 -12.09 -0.27 2.06
C GLU A 193 -13.29 -0.83 2.86
N ARG A 194 -14.27 0.04 3.14
CA ARG A 194 -15.53 -0.33 3.78
C ARG A 194 -16.75 0.21 3.00
N PRO A 195 -17.83 -0.56 2.82
CA PRO A 195 -17.96 -1.97 3.16
C PRO A 195 -16.95 -2.84 2.39
N SER A 196 -16.48 -3.92 3.01
CA SER A 196 -15.48 -4.80 2.39
C SER A 196 -16.04 -5.48 1.15
N THR A 197 -15.22 -5.54 0.10
CA THR A 197 -15.54 -6.24 -1.14
C THR A 197 -14.88 -7.62 -1.10
N VAL A 198 -15.65 -8.66 -0.80
CA VAL A 198 -15.15 -10.04 -0.74
C VAL A 198 -15.66 -10.80 -1.94
N GLU A 199 -14.75 -11.21 -2.82
CA GLU A 199 -15.04 -11.98 -4.02
C GLU A 199 -13.88 -12.95 -4.34
N PRO A 200 -14.12 -14.00 -5.13
CA PRO A 200 -13.05 -14.90 -5.56
C PRO A 200 -11.99 -14.14 -6.38
N ALA A 201 -10.71 -14.39 -6.09
CA ALA A 201 -9.64 -13.87 -6.94
C ALA A 201 -9.69 -14.53 -8.33
N PRO A 202 -9.42 -13.80 -9.43
CA PRO A 202 -9.42 -14.34 -10.79
C PRO A 202 -8.14 -15.14 -11.12
N TYR A 203 -7.38 -15.54 -10.10
CA TYR A 203 -6.13 -16.26 -10.23
C TYR A 203 -5.94 -17.20 -9.05
N GLU A 204 -5.09 -18.21 -9.24
CA GLU A 204 -4.58 -19.03 -8.15
C GLU A 204 -3.26 -18.46 -7.65
N GLY A 205 -2.97 -18.66 -6.36
CA GLY A 205 -1.64 -18.36 -5.85
C GLY A 205 -0.62 -19.40 -6.30
N THR A 206 0.64 -19.06 -6.09
CA THR A 206 1.80 -19.84 -6.58
C THR A 206 2.12 -21.05 -5.71
N LEU A 207 1.62 -21.10 -4.48
CA LEU A 207 1.87 -22.18 -3.54
C LEU A 207 0.82 -23.29 -3.66
N THR A 208 1.28 -24.53 -3.75
CA THR A 208 0.44 -25.74 -3.76
C THR A 208 0.28 -26.36 -2.36
N THR A 209 0.91 -25.75 -1.35
CA THR A 209 0.85 -26.20 0.04
C THR A 209 -0.47 -25.80 0.72
N ARG A 210 -0.70 -26.32 1.94
CA ARG A 210 -1.83 -25.95 2.80
C ARG A 210 -1.36 -25.78 4.23
N ASN A 211 -0.31 -24.98 4.40
CA ASN A 211 0.38 -24.78 5.66
C ASN A 211 -0.12 -23.56 6.43
N THR A 212 -1.06 -22.78 5.86
CA THR A 212 -1.65 -21.62 6.53
C THR A 212 -2.25 -22.05 7.87
N PRO A 213 -1.79 -21.47 9.00
CA PRO A 213 -2.27 -21.83 10.32
C PRO A 213 -3.79 -21.71 10.42
N GLN A 214 -4.43 -22.69 11.06
CA GLN A 214 -5.87 -22.63 11.33
C GLN A 214 -6.19 -21.53 12.35
N ASP A 215 -5.40 -21.44 13.43
CA ASP A 215 -5.49 -20.35 14.41
C ASP A 215 -4.51 -19.23 14.06
N TRP A 216 -4.92 -18.40 13.11
CA TRP A 216 -4.10 -17.28 12.64
C TRP A 216 -3.76 -16.29 13.76
N ALA A 217 -4.74 -15.99 14.63
CA ALA A 217 -4.57 -15.04 15.72
C ALA A 217 -3.49 -15.48 16.71
N ALA A 218 -3.49 -16.75 17.11
CA ALA A 218 -2.49 -17.28 18.04
C ALA A 218 -1.06 -17.24 17.46
N VAL A 219 -0.89 -17.44 16.14
CA VAL A 219 0.42 -17.35 15.49
C VAL A 219 0.85 -15.90 15.31
N MET A 220 -0.08 -15.00 14.96
CA MET A 220 0.25 -13.59 14.67
C MET A 220 0.45 -12.74 15.93
N GLN A 221 -0.37 -12.91 16.98
CA GLN A 221 -0.33 -12.07 18.18
C GLN A 221 1.07 -11.89 18.78
N PRO A 222 1.92 -12.93 18.90
CA PRO A 222 3.28 -12.79 19.44
C PRO A 222 4.23 -11.89 18.63
N HIS A 223 3.91 -11.60 17.36
CA HIS A 223 4.73 -10.78 16.47
C HIS A 223 4.65 -9.29 16.82
N PHE A 224 3.57 -8.85 17.45
CA PHE A 224 3.29 -7.43 17.64
C PHE A 224 3.87 -6.86 18.92
N VAL A 225 4.19 -5.57 18.86
CA VAL A 225 4.41 -4.70 20.02
C VAL A 225 3.10 -4.00 20.31
N GLU A 226 2.51 -4.28 21.47
CA GLU A 226 1.25 -3.63 21.87
C GLU A 226 1.44 -2.14 22.09
N TRP A 227 0.41 -1.36 21.76
CA TRP A 227 0.32 0.06 22.09
C TRP A 227 -0.10 0.20 23.57
N PRO A 228 0.70 0.89 24.40
CA PRO A 228 0.33 1.09 25.79
C PRO A 228 -0.96 1.92 25.89
N ASP A 229 -1.74 1.68 26.93
CA ASP A 229 -2.92 2.47 27.30
C ASP A 229 -4.04 2.53 26.23
N ARG A 230 -4.11 1.53 25.34
CA ARG A 230 -5.18 1.38 24.34
C ARG A 230 -6.21 0.33 24.75
N GLN A 231 -7.43 0.49 24.23
CA GLN A 231 -8.50 -0.49 24.41
C GLN A 231 -8.12 -1.82 23.72
N GLU A 232 -8.69 -2.94 24.18
CA GLU A 232 -8.32 -4.28 23.70
C GLU A 232 -8.33 -4.42 22.17
N ASN A 233 -9.33 -3.84 21.51
CA ASN A 233 -9.50 -3.85 20.05
C ASN A 233 -8.52 -2.93 19.29
N GLU A 234 -7.73 -2.12 19.99
CA GLU A 234 -6.73 -1.18 19.45
C GLU A 234 -5.33 -1.44 20.00
N LYS A 235 -5.14 -2.49 20.80
CA LYS A 235 -3.82 -2.83 21.38
C LYS A 235 -2.77 -3.16 20.33
N ILE A 236 -3.17 -3.71 19.19
CA ILE A 236 -2.26 -4.07 18.09
C ILE A 236 -2.41 -3.07 16.93
N TRP A 237 -3.63 -2.93 16.43
CA TRP A 237 -3.95 -2.11 15.27
C TRP A 237 -4.60 -0.80 15.70
N LEU A 238 -3.92 0.32 15.48
CA LEU A 238 -4.48 1.65 15.67
C LEU A 238 -5.13 2.12 14.39
N ASN A 239 -6.33 2.70 14.49
CA ASN A 239 -6.96 3.39 13.38
C ASN A 239 -6.26 4.73 13.13
N LEU A 240 -5.95 5.01 11.87
CA LEU A 240 -5.43 6.32 11.47
C LEU A 240 -6.58 7.27 11.13
N LYS A 241 -6.32 8.58 11.29
CA LYS A 241 -7.19 9.63 10.79
C LYS A 241 -6.95 9.78 9.30
N ARG A 242 -8.01 9.64 8.50
CA ARG A 242 -7.96 9.93 7.08
C ARG A 242 -7.91 11.45 6.87
N ALA A 243 -6.86 11.94 6.22
CA ALA A 243 -6.75 13.35 5.84
C ALA A 243 -7.61 13.63 4.61
N PHE A 244 -7.46 12.82 3.56
CA PHE A 244 -8.32 12.86 2.39
C PHE A 244 -8.29 11.54 1.62
N ASP A 245 -9.27 11.40 0.72
CA ASP A 245 -9.42 10.30 -0.21
C ASP A 245 -9.99 10.83 -1.51
N ILE A 246 -9.24 10.69 -2.60
CA ILE A 246 -9.62 11.16 -3.92
C ILE A 246 -9.55 9.99 -4.88
N ARG A 247 -10.65 9.78 -5.58
CA ARG A 247 -10.77 8.84 -6.68
C ARG A 247 -11.07 9.63 -7.94
N MET A 248 -10.34 9.33 -9.01
CA MET A 248 -10.65 9.88 -10.32
C MET A 248 -11.98 9.28 -10.78
N PRO A 249 -12.91 10.10 -11.31
CA PRO A 249 -14.04 9.58 -12.05
C PRO A 249 -13.53 8.75 -13.22
N GLU A 250 -14.20 7.65 -13.52
CA GLU A 250 -13.93 6.88 -14.73
C GLU A 250 -14.09 7.80 -15.95
N ALA A 251 -13.15 7.70 -16.89
CA ALA A 251 -13.18 8.43 -18.15
C ALA A 251 -14.20 7.84 -19.14
#